data_AF-A0A835WVR3-F1
#
_entry.id   AF-A0A835WVR3-F1
#
_cell.length_a   1.000
_cell.length_b   1.000
_cell.length_c   1.000
_cell.angle_alpha   90.00
_cell.angle_beta   90.00
_cell.angle_gamma   90.00
#
_symmetry.space_group_name_H-M   'P 1'
#
loop_
_entity.id
_entity.type
_entity.pdbx_description
1 polymer ?
#
loop_
_entity_poly.entity_id
_entity_poly.type
_entity_poly.pdbx_seq_one_letter_code
_entity_poly.pdbx_strand_id
1 'polypeptide(L)' 'MCYVVIEPTGSEMTDVAKKIKSKFAEINEEIVKSISIDDFVRVLPAGKSHVVESGMGEQSSEN' A
#
# COMPACT_ATOMS: atom_id res chain seq x y z
N MET A 1 0.34 -4.40 11.53
CA MET A 1 -0.50 -4.17 10.34
C MET A 1 0.18 -3.10 9.48
N CYS A 2 0.31 -3.25 8.16
CA CYS A 2 0.88 -2.18 7.31
C CYS A 2 -0.25 -1.29 6.78
N TYR A 3 -0.01 0.02 6.65
CA TYR A 3 -0.96 0.95 6.06
C TYR A 3 -0.30 1.87 5.04
N VAL A 4 -1.13 2.40 4.14
CA VAL A 4 -0.77 3.45 3.20
C VAL A 4 -1.93 4.44 3.09
N VAL A 5 -1.61 5.73 3.02
CA VAL A 5 -2.55 6.79 2.70
C VAL A 5 -2.25 7.27 1.28
N ILE A 6 -3.31 7.37 0.48
CA ILE A 6 -3.27 7.83 -0.91
C ILE A 6 -4.26 8.96 -1.10
N GLU A 7 -3.95 9.83 -2.06
CA GLU A 7 -4.86 10.89 -2.50
C GLU A 7 -5.11 10.79 -4.00
N PRO A 8 -6.26 11.32 -4.50
CA PRO A 8 -6.53 11.42 -5.93
C PRO A 8 -5.45 12.22 -6.66
N THR A 9 -5.38 12.03 -7.99
CA THR A 9 -4.36 12.58 -8.90
C THR A 9 -3.00 11.89 -8.81
N GLY A 10 -2.13 12.10 -9.80
CA GLY A 10 -0.78 11.52 -9.82
C GLY A 10 -0.62 10.42 -10.87
N SER A 11 -0.24 9.23 -10.42
CA SER A 11 0.18 8.11 -11.27
C SER A 11 -0.94 7.10 -11.50
N GLU A 12 -0.78 6.25 -12.52
CA GLU A 12 -1.68 5.14 -12.80
C GLU A 12 -1.65 4.08 -11.68
N MET A 13 -2.76 3.37 -11.50
CA MET A 13 -2.95 2.40 -10.40
C MET A 13 -1.83 1.36 -10.32
N THR A 14 -1.36 0.85 -11.47
CA THR A 14 -0.28 -0.14 -11.52
C THR A 14 1.03 0.40 -10.96
N ASP A 15 1.34 1.68 -11.21
CA ASP A 15 2.58 2.30 -10.72
C ASP A 15 2.48 2.63 -9.24
N VAL A 16 1.30 3.07 -8.79
CA VAL A 16 1.00 3.27 -7.36
C VAL A 16 1.10 1.94 -6.61
N ALA A 17 0.53 0.86 -7.15
CA ALA A 17 0.60 -0.47 -6.58
C ALA A 17 2.05 -0.97 -6.43
N LYS A 18 2.91 -0.75 -7.43
CA LYS A 18 4.34 -1.09 -7.34
C LYS A 18 5.02 -0.30 -6.23
N LYS A 19 4.72 1.00 -6.12
CA LYS A 19 5.26 1.87 -5.07
C LYS A 19 4.84 1.41 -3.67
N ILE A 20 3.56 1.03 -3.50
CA ILE A 20 3.04 0.49 -2.24
C ILE A 20 3.75 -0.81 -1.89
N LYS A 21 3.87 -1.73 -2.85
CA LYS A 21 4.56 -3.01 -2.65
C LYS A 21 5.99 -2.80 -2.18
N SER A 22 6.74 -1.89 -2.82
CA SER A 22 8.11 -1.56 -2.38
C SER A 22 8.16 -0.99 -0.96
N LYS A 23 7.28 -0.03 -0.64
CA LYS A 23 7.19 0.56 0.71
C LYS A 23 6.84 -0.47 1.79
N PHE A 24 5.96 -1.42 1.48
CA PHE A 24 5.62 -2.47 2.43
C PHE A 24 6.76 -3.47 2.58
N ALA A 25 7.53 -3.74 1.52
CA ALA A 25 8.69 -4.61 1.60
C ALA A 25 9.80 -4.03 2.48
N GLU A 26 9.95 -2.70 2.53
CA GLU A 26 10.83 -2.00 3.47
C GLU A 26 10.41 -2.19 4.93
N ILE A 27 9.11 -2.43 5.19
CA ILE A 27 8.55 -2.62 6.54
C ILE A 27 8.60 -4.11 6.95
N ASN A 28 8.09 -5.00 6.09
CA ASN A 28 8.06 -6.44 6.32
C ASN A 28 8.05 -7.19 4.98
N GLU A 29 9.23 -7.65 4.57
CA GLU A 29 9.43 -8.33 3.30
C GLU A 29 8.67 -9.68 3.20
N GLU A 30 8.57 -10.42 4.30
CA GLU A 30 7.95 -11.76 4.31
C GLU A 30 6.45 -11.70 4.02
N ILE A 31 5.76 -10.69 4.57
CA ILE A 31 4.33 -10.48 4.30
C ILE A 31 4.10 -10.10 2.84
N VAL A 32 4.99 -9.32 2.23
CA VAL A 32 4.79 -8.78 0.89
C VAL A 32 5.12 -9.78 -0.22
N LYS A 33 6.03 -10.73 0.05
CA LYS A 33 6.41 -11.78 -0.91
C LYS A 33 5.23 -12.67 -1.32
N SER A 34 4.27 -12.88 -0.44
CA SER A 34 3.10 -13.72 -0.70
C SER A 34 1.95 -12.99 -1.41
N ILE A 35 2.04 -11.67 -1.60
CA ILE A 35 0.96 -10.84 -2.17
C ILE A 35 1.30 -10.48 -3.63
N SER A 36 0.37 -10.76 -4.54
CA SER A 36 0.53 -10.42 -5.95
C SER A 36 0.40 -8.91 -6.18
N ILE A 37 0.97 -8.39 -7.27
CA ILE A 37 0.79 -6.96 -7.60
C ILE A 37 -0.68 -6.64 -7.91
N ASP A 38 -1.42 -7.59 -8.46
CA ASP A 38 -2.83 -7.44 -8.82
C ASP A 38 -3.71 -7.28 -7.57
N ASP A 39 -3.34 -7.91 -6.46
CA ASP A 39 -4.03 -7.71 -5.17
C ASP A 39 -3.89 -6.27 -4.68
N PHE A 40 -2.71 -5.66 -4.85
CA PHE A 40 -2.53 -4.24 -4.55
C PHE A 40 -3.34 -3.35 -5.48
N VAL A 41 -3.40 -3.65 -6.78
CA VAL A 41 -4.21 -2.87 -7.74
C VAL A 41 -5.70 -2.96 -7.41
N ARG A 42 -6.19 -4.15 -7.04
CA ARG A 42 -7.62 -4.41 -6.79
C ARG A 42 -8.20 -3.62 -5.62
N VAL A 43 -7.37 -3.23 -4.65
CA VAL A 43 -7.79 -2.44 -3.50
C VAL A 43 -7.67 -0.93 -3.72
N LEU A 44 -7.07 -0.48 -4.83
CA LEU A 44 -6.96 0.94 -5.14
C LEU A 44 -8.29 1.49 -5.70
N PRO A 45 -8.64 2.75 -5.37
CA PRO A 45 -9.73 3.43 -6.03
C PRO A 45 -9.42 3.60 -7.52
N ALA A 46 -10.46 3.57 -8.35
CA ALA A 46 -10.32 3.79 -9.78
C ALA A 46 -9.76 5.20 -10.08
N GLY A 47 -8.85 5.27 -11.04
CA GLY A 47 -8.23 6.52 -11.49
C GLY A 47 -6.83 6.73 -10.94
N LYS A 48 -6.32 7.95 -11.13
CA LYS A 48 -4.96 8.32 -10.76
C LYS A 48 -4.85 8.61 -9.27
N SER A 49 -3.77 8.12 -8.65
CA SER A 49 -3.49 8.33 -7.23
C SER A 49 -2.00 8.56 -6.98
N HIS A 50 -1.66 9.05 -5.79
CA HIS A 50 -0.28 9.07 -5.31
C HIS A 50 -0.23 8.78 -3.81
N VAL A 51 0.88 8.17 -3.36
CA VAL A 51 1.11 7.84 -1.94
C VAL A 51 1.58 9.08 -1.21
N VAL A 52 0.89 9.44 -0.12
CA VAL A 52 1.26 10.55 0.77
C VAL A 52 1.87 10.07 2.08
N GLU A 53 1.46 8.89 2.58
CA GLU A 53 1.96 8.33 3.84
C GLU A 53 1.98 6.79 3.79
N SER A 54 2.89 6.16 4.52
CA SER A 54 2.94 4.69 4.69
C SER A 54 3.65 4.32 5.98
N GLY A 55 3.17 3.30 6.69
CA GLY A 55 3.80 2.87 7.96
C GLY A 55 3.24 1.58 8.54
N MET A 56 3.67 1.26 9.75
CA MET A 56 3.04 0.23 10.58
C MET A 56 1.91 0.87 11.40
N GLY A 57 0.70 0.34 11.26
CA GLY A 57 -0.43 0.71 12.09
C GLY A 57 -0.24 0.09 13.48
N GLU A 58 -0.37 0.93 14.50
CA GLU A 58 -0.42 0.49 15.89
C GLU A 58 -1.75 -0.24 16.13
N GLN A 59 -1.69 -1.52 16.50
CA GLN A 59 -2.85 -2.17 17.10
C GLN A 59 -2.97 -1.64 18.52
N SER A 60 -3.94 -0.76 18.75
CA SER A 60 -4.40 -0.48 20.11
C SER A 60 -5.00 -1.78 20.65
N SER A 61 -4.32 -2.44 21.57
CA SER A 61 -4.95 -3.51 22.37
C SER A 61 -6.01 -2.84 23.24
N GLU A 62 -7.28 -2.90 22.84
CA GLU A 62 -8.38 -2.61 23.76
C GLU A 62 -8.36 -3.66 24.87
N ASN A 63 -8.11 -3.21 26.11
CA ASN A 63 -7.99 -4.02 27.32
C ASN A 63 -9.27 -3.96 28.14
#